data_AF-A0A4U9IXD4-F1
#
_entry.id   AF-A0A4U9IXD4-F1
#
_cell.length_a   1.000
_cell.length_b   1.000
_cell.length_c   1.000
_cell.angle_alpha   90.00
_cell.angle_beta   90.00
_cell.angle_gamma   90.00
#
_symmetry.space_group_name_H-M   'P 1'
#
loop_
_entity.id
_entity.type
_entity.pdbx_description
1 polymer ?
#
loop_
_entity_poly.entity_id
_entity_poly.type
_entity_poly.pdbx_seq_one_letter_code
_entity_poly.pdbx_strand_id
1 'polypeptide(L)'
;MKTAVAEEMRETPSSRETLTRMGVTWDESNFRSAIDRNDTRVALLFLKAGMDWKLSWTEHALSANHREVLDVLMRYRLQMTQEKPCRRFITNLGHVMATGETLTSLRKDYLQAFCSVPAVVERQRREMEQATRRAEAQPNESTKKWQAIQTAIYDVIR
;
A
#
# COMPACT_ATOMS: atom_id res chain seq x y z
N MET A 1 56.33 -25.41 -5.58
CA MET A 1 54.94 -25.75 -5.97
C MET A 1 54.01 -24.70 -5.39
N LYS A 2 53.07 -24.21 -6.21
CA LYS A 2 52.21 -23.06 -5.94
C LYS A 2 51.19 -23.36 -4.83
N THR A 3 51.06 -22.45 -3.89
CA THR A 3 49.97 -22.41 -2.91
C THR A 3 48.67 -22.10 -3.64
N ALA A 4 47.76 -23.07 -3.73
CA ALA A 4 46.39 -22.81 -4.13
C ALA A 4 45.67 -22.23 -2.90
N VAL A 5 45.51 -20.90 -2.88
CA VAL A 5 44.50 -20.27 -2.02
C VAL A 5 43.18 -20.76 -2.58
N ALA A 6 42.51 -21.66 -1.85
CA ALA A 6 41.12 -21.97 -2.10
C ALA A 6 40.38 -20.64 -2.03
N GLU A 7 39.92 -20.16 -3.18
CA GLU A 7 38.98 -19.06 -3.28
C GLU A 7 37.74 -19.53 -2.54
N GLU A 8 37.66 -19.16 -1.26
CA GLU A 8 36.47 -19.29 -0.42
C GLU A 8 35.30 -18.84 -1.29
N MET A 9 34.42 -19.77 -1.64
CA MET A 9 33.14 -19.46 -2.25
C MET A 9 32.42 -18.54 -1.28
N ARG A 10 32.60 -17.22 -1.42
CA ARG A 10 31.87 -16.24 -0.61
C ARG A 10 30.40 -16.45 -0.93
N GLU A 11 29.70 -17.12 -0.02
CA GLU A 11 28.25 -17.23 -0.08
C GLU A 11 27.69 -15.82 -0.25
N THR A 12 26.80 -15.65 -1.24
CA THR A 12 26.12 -14.37 -1.43
C THR A 12 25.34 -14.09 -0.15
N PRO A 13 25.55 -12.93 0.51
CA PRO A 13 24.90 -12.66 1.78
C PRO A 13 23.39 -12.74 1.64
N SER A 14 22.73 -13.34 2.62
CA SER A 14 21.28 -13.34 2.71
C SER A 14 20.73 -11.91 2.78
N SER A 15 19.43 -11.77 2.51
CA SER A 15 18.79 -10.45 2.58
C SER A 15 18.88 -9.83 3.98
N ARG A 16 18.79 -10.64 5.04
CA ARG A 16 18.98 -10.18 6.43
C ARG A 16 20.42 -9.75 6.71
N GLU A 17 21.41 -10.51 6.27
CA GLU A 17 22.82 -10.13 6.44
C GLU A 17 23.14 -8.85 5.65
N THR A 18 22.55 -8.68 4.48
CA THR A 18 22.70 -7.46 3.68
C THR A 18 22.14 -6.24 4.42
N LEU A 19 20.94 -6.35 5.03
CA LEU A 19 20.37 -5.30 5.88
C LEU A 19 21.31 -4.95 7.06
N THR A 20 21.80 -5.97 7.77
CA THR A 20 22.74 -5.78 8.89
C THR A 20 24.03 -5.07 8.45
N ARG A 21 24.60 -5.45 7.30
CA ARG A 21 25.79 -4.78 6.73
C ARG A 21 25.53 -3.33 6.32
N MET A 22 24.28 -2.98 6.02
CA MET A 22 23.84 -1.61 5.76
C MET A 22 23.53 -0.82 7.04
N GLY A 23 23.66 -1.42 8.23
CA GLY A 23 23.28 -0.80 9.50
C GLY A 23 21.76 -0.70 9.70
N VAL A 24 20.98 -1.50 8.98
CA VAL A 24 19.51 -1.53 9.09
C VAL A 24 19.09 -2.77 9.88
N THR A 25 18.41 -2.57 11.00
CA THR A 25 17.86 -3.67 11.79
C THR A 25 16.60 -4.24 11.14
N TRP A 26 16.41 -5.56 11.26
CA TRP A 26 15.28 -6.26 10.67
C TRP A 26 14.03 -6.14 11.58
N ASP A 27 13.35 -4.99 11.49
CA ASP A 27 12.12 -4.68 12.24
C ASP A 27 11.09 -3.91 11.39
N GLU A 28 9.82 -3.90 11.84
CA GLU A 28 8.71 -3.25 11.13
C GLU A 28 8.93 -1.74 10.93
N SER A 29 9.59 -1.07 11.88
CA SER A 29 9.79 0.39 11.83
C SER A 29 10.72 0.77 10.70
N ASN A 30 11.83 0.04 10.56
CA ASN A 30 12.78 0.24 9.46
C ASN A 30 12.17 -0.15 8.11
N PHE A 31 11.37 -1.20 8.05
CA PHE A 31 10.69 -1.57 6.81
C PHE A 31 9.69 -0.49 6.38
N ARG A 32 8.83 -0.04 7.29
CA ARG A 32 7.91 1.08 7.03
C ARG A 32 8.67 2.33 6.60
N SER A 33 9.77 2.67 7.27
CA SER A 33 10.60 3.82 6.92
C SER A 33 11.24 3.70 5.53
N ALA A 34 11.52 2.49 5.06
CA ALA A 34 11.99 2.26 3.69
C ALA A 34 10.86 2.53 2.66
N ILE A 35 9.64 2.09 2.96
CA ILE A 35 8.45 2.38 2.15
C ILE A 35 8.20 3.90 2.09
N ASP A 36 8.20 4.58 3.23
CA ASP A 36 7.94 6.02 3.32
C ASP A 36 9.00 6.87 2.61
N ARG A 37 10.24 6.37 2.45
CA ARG A 37 11.34 7.05 1.76
C ARG A 37 11.52 6.65 0.28
N ASN A 38 10.62 5.81 -0.25
CA ASN A 38 10.76 5.19 -1.57
C ASN A 38 12.07 4.39 -1.75
N ASP A 39 12.65 3.85 -0.67
CA ASP A 39 13.87 3.04 -0.72
C ASP A 39 13.54 1.61 -1.15
N THR A 40 13.47 1.42 -2.47
CA THR A 40 13.13 0.13 -3.08
C THR A 40 14.15 -0.96 -2.76
N ARG A 41 15.42 -0.61 -2.58
CA ARG A 41 16.49 -1.56 -2.27
C ARG A 41 16.28 -2.15 -0.89
N VAL A 42 16.10 -1.31 0.12
CA VAL A 42 15.87 -1.75 1.50
C VAL A 42 14.52 -2.47 1.61
N ALA A 43 13.45 -1.91 1.03
CA ALA A 43 12.14 -2.55 1.04
C ALA A 43 12.16 -3.95 0.42
N LEU A 44 12.85 -4.14 -0.70
CA LEU A 44 12.99 -5.45 -1.34
C LEU A 44 13.76 -6.45 -0.47
N LEU A 45 14.78 -6.00 0.27
CA LEU A 45 15.51 -6.87 1.19
C LEU A 45 14.62 -7.36 2.35
N PHE A 46 13.76 -6.51 2.89
CA PHE A 46 12.78 -6.91 3.90
C PHE A 46 11.81 -7.98 3.39
N LEU A 47 11.26 -7.76 2.19
CA LEU A 47 10.32 -8.70 1.54
C LEU A 47 10.98 -10.04 1.19
N LYS A 48 12.21 -10.01 0.65
CA LYS A 48 13.00 -11.22 0.38
C LYS A 48 13.41 -11.96 1.66
N ALA A 49 13.59 -11.24 2.76
CA ALA A 49 13.81 -11.82 4.09
C ALA A 49 12.52 -12.36 4.74
N GLY A 50 11.37 -12.27 4.06
CA GLY A 50 10.08 -12.80 4.50
C GLY A 50 9.36 -11.95 5.54
N MET A 51 9.62 -10.64 5.60
CA MET A 51 8.86 -9.74 6.48
C MET A 51 7.53 -9.37 5.83
N ASP A 52 6.44 -9.62 6.56
CA ASP A 52 5.12 -9.17 6.17
C ASP A 52 5.00 -7.64 6.23
N TRP A 53 4.02 -7.09 5.50
CA TRP A 53 3.73 -5.66 5.47
C TRP A 53 2.25 -5.35 5.64
N LYS A 54 1.95 -4.10 6.02
CA LYS A 54 0.57 -3.65 6.29
C LYS A 54 0.13 -2.66 5.22
N LEU A 55 -1.09 -2.79 4.70
CA LEU A 55 -1.66 -1.84 3.73
C LEU A 55 -1.60 -0.39 4.25
N SER A 56 -1.84 -0.20 5.55
CA SER A 56 -1.77 1.12 6.20
C SER A 56 -0.39 1.80 6.15
N TRP A 57 0.70 1.06 5.87
CA TRP A 57 2.03 1.65 5.67
C TRP A 57 2.19 2.31 4.31
N THR A 58 1.28 2.04 3.37
CA THR A 58 1.37 2.59 2.01
C THR A 58 0.68 3.94 1.84
N GLU A 59 -0.11 4.37 2.83
CA GLU A 59 -0.95 5.58 2.72
C GLU A 59 -0.13 6.86 2.43
N HIS A 60 1.00 7.02 3.12
CA HIS A 60 1.91 8.14 2.87
C HIS A 60 2.60 8.01 1.51
N ALA A 61 3.19 6.85 1.22
CA ALA A 61 3.82 6.57 -0.07
C ALA A 61 2.88 6.77 -1.28
N LEU A 62 1.60 6.41 -1.16
CA LEU A 62 0.57 6.63 -2.18
C LEU A 62 0.29 8.12 -2.41
N SER A 63 0.29 8.91 -1.35
CA SER A 63 0.09 10.37 -1.41
C SER A 63 1.31 11.09 -1.96
N ALA A 64 2.51 10.62 -1.61
CA ALA A 64 3.78 11.10 -2.15
C ALA A 64 4.13 10.52 -3.54
N ASN A 65 3.23 9.73 -4.14
CA ASN A 65 3.41 9.07 -5.44
C ASN A 65 4.74 8.29 -5.56
N HIS A 66 5.14 7.59 -4.49
CA HIS A 66 6.32 6.72 -4.43
C HIS A 66 6.08 5.42 -5.19
N ARG A 67 5.89 5.55 -6.52
CA ARG A 67 5.45 4.45 -7.39
C ARG A 67 6.36 3.22 -7.31
N GLU A 68 7.68 3.42 -7.32
CA GLU A 68 8.63 2.31 -7.43
C GLU A 68 8.56 1.36 -6.23
N VAL A 69 8.49 1.89 -5.00
CA VAL A 69 8.37 1.05 -3.81
C VAL A 69 6.98 0.41 -3.69
N LEU A 70 5.93 1.11 -4.13
CA LEU A 70 4.57 0.58 -4.16
C LEU A 70 4.45 -0.58 -5.17
N ASP A 71 5.09 -0.48 -6.34
CA ASP A 71 5.17 -1.55 -7.32
C ASP A 71 5.98 -2.77 -6.79
N VAL A 72 6.99 -2.53 -5.95
CA VAL A 72 7.67 -3.60 -5.21
C VAL A 72 6.69 -4.29 -4.25
N LEU A 73 5.95 -3.55 -3.42
CA LEU A 73 4.98 -4.13 -2.48
C LEU A 73 3.87 -4.90 -3.19
N MET A 74 3.35 -4.40 -4.31
CA MET A 74 2.33 -5.09 -5.12
C MET A 74 2.80 -6.43 -5.69
N ARG A 75 4.09 -6.56 -6.04
CA ARG A 75 4.69 -7.84 -6.43
C ARG A 75 4.73 -8.84 -5.27
N TYR A 76 4.81 -8.35 -4.04
CA TYR A 76 4.77 -9.13 -2.81
C TYR A 76 3.42 -9.02 -2.08
N ARG A 77 2.31 -8.83 -2.81
CA ARG A 77 0.97 -8.64 -2.24
C ARG A 77 0.49 -9.76 -1.31
N LEU A 78 1.00 -10.98 -1.47
CA LEU A 78 0.67 -12.12 -0.59
C LEU A 78 1.32 -12.03 0.80
N GLN A 79 2.34 -11.19 0.97
CA GLN A 79 2.94 -10.86 2.26
C GLN A 79 2.25 -9.67 2.94
N MET A 80 1.14 -9.15 2.37
CA MET A 80 0.34 -8.14 3.03
C MET A 80 -0.50 -8.82 4.13
N THR A 81 -0.13 -8.60 5.40
CA THR A 81 -0.87 -9.13 6.55
C THR A 81 -1.36 -7.98 7.42
N GLN A 82 -2.67 -7.74 7.37
CA GLN A 82 -3.34 -6.77 8.22
C GLN A 82 -4.80 -7.20 8.40
N GLU A 83 -5.30 -7.15 9.63
CA GLU A 83 -6.72 -7.41 9.88
C GLU A 83 -7.58 -6.25 9.33
N LYS A 84 -8.60 -6.57 8.53
CA LYS A 84 -9.60 -5.62 8.00
C LYS A 84 -8.97 -4.35 7.39
N PRO A 85 -8.04 -4.48 6.42
CA PRO A 85 -7.21 -3.36 5.96
C PRO A 85 -8.01 -2.27 5.23
N CYS A 86 -9.12 -2.65 4.58
CA CYS A 86 -9.83 -1.79 3.65
C CYS A 86 -10.68 -0.69 4.29
N ARG A 87 -11.18 -0.87 5.52
CA ARG A 87 -12.07 0.13 6.12
C ARG A 87 -11.32 1.45 6.29
N ARG A 88 -10.18 1.40 6.99
CA ARG A 88 -9.32 2.57 7.19
C ARG A 88 -8.77 3.10 5.87
N PHE A 89 -8.29 2.21 5.01
CA PHE A 89 -7.69 2.60 3.73
C PHE A 89 -8.67 3.39 2.84
N ILE A 90 -9.90 2.89 2.67
CA ILE A 90 -10.95 3.58 1.88
C ILE A 90 -11.36 4.90 2.53
N THR A 91 -11.53 4.95 3.87
CA THR A 91 -11.86 6.19 4.56
C THR A 91 -10.78 7.25 4.34
N ASN A 92 -9.51 6.90 4.52
CA ASN A 92 -8.39 7.83 4.34
C ASN A 92 -8.28 8.27 2.87
N LEU A 93 -8.41 7.34 1.92
CA LEU A 93 -8.46 7.67 0.50
C LEU A 93 -9.60 8.64 0.16
N GLY A 94 -10.78 8.45 0.75
CA GLY A 94 -11.91 9.37 0.58
C GLY A 94 -11.60 10.78 1.08
N HIS A 95 -10.96 10.92 2.24
CA HIS A 95 -10.51 12.22 2.75
C HIS A 95 -9.43 12.86 1.87
N VAL A 96 -8.47 12.06 1.40
CA VAL A 96 -7.42 12.51 0.46
C VAL A 96 -8.03 12.99 -0.86
N MET A 97 -9.03 12.30 -1.40
CA MET A 97 -9.76 12.78 -2.57
C MET A 97 -10.58 14.04 -2.27
N ALA A 98 -11.08 14.17 -1.04
CA ALA A 98 -11.78 15.36 -0.58
C ALA A 98 -10.86 16.59 -0.45
N THR A 99 -9.54 16.44 -0.36
CA THR A 99 -8.59 17.57 -0.40
C THR A 99 -8.15 17.93 -1.83
N GLY A 100 -8.59 17.18 -2.84
CA GLY A 100 -8.35 17.47 -4.26
C GLY A 100 -7.40 16.48 -4.95
N GLU A 101 -6.89 15.48 -4.23
CA GLU A 101 -6.08 14.45 -4.86
C GLU A 101 -6.93 13.50 -5.73
N THR A 102 -6.32 12.97 -6.79
CA THR A 102 -7.03 12.10 -7.74
C THR A 102 -6.95 10.63 -7.34
N LEU A 103 -7.95 9.86 -7.79
CA LEU A 103 -7.93 8.41 -7.74
C LEU A 103 -7.03 7.87 -8.86
N THR A 104 -5.72 7.93 -8.65
CA THR A 104 -4.68 7.51 -9.61
C THR A 104 -4.80 6.04 -9.98
N SER A 105 -4.17 5.61 -11.08
CA SER A 105 -4.10 4.20 -11.47
C SER A 105 -3.56 3.33 -10.32
N LEU A 106 -2.50 3.79 -9.67
CA LEU A 106 -1.88 3.06 -8.55
C LEU A 106 -2.84 2.90 -7.36
N ARG A 107 -3.62 3.93 -7.02
CA ARG A 107 -4.65 3.82 -5.96
C ARG A 107 -5.75 2.83 -6.34
N LYS A 108 -6.12 2.77 -7.63
CA LYS A 108 -7.09 1.79 -8.13
C LYS A 108 -6.55 0.37 -8.04
N ASP A 109 -5.30 0.15 -8.43
CA ASP A 109 -4.65 -1.17 -8.37
C ASP A 109 -4.61 -1.70 -6.93
N TYR A 110 -4.30 -0.84 -5.95
CA TYR A 110 -4.33 -1.17 -4.53
C TYR A 110 -5.75 -1.48 -4.02
N LEU A 111 -6.74 -0.67 -4.40
CA LEU A 111 -8.14 -0.94 -4.06
C LEU A 111 -8.60 -2.29 -4.60
N GLN A 112 -8.31 -2.60 -5.86
CA GLN A 112 -8.69 -3.85 -6.50
C GLN A 112 -7.99 -5.05 -5.87
N ALA A 113 -6.69 -4.93 -5.60
CA ALA A 113 -5.92 -6.03 -5.03
C ALA A 113 -6.35 -6.40 -3.61
N PHE A 114 -6.74 -5.42 -2.79
CA PHE A 114 -6.95 -5.65 -1.37
C PHE A 114 -8.40 -5.50 -0.90
N CYS A 115 -9.25 -4.79 -1.65
CA CYS A 115 -10.58 -4.34 -1.18
C CYS A 115 -11.78 -4.82 -2.00
N SER A 116 -11.58 -5.68 -2.99
CA SER A 116 -12.66 -6.29 -3.78
C SER A 116 -13.33 -7.51 -3.12
N VAL A 117 -13.14 -7.74 -1.83
CA VAL A 117 -13.81 -8.85 -1.13
C VAL A 117 -15.30 -8.53 -0.90
N PRO A 118 -16.23 -9.51 -1.00
CA PRO A 118 -17.67 -9.25 -1.01
C PRO A 118 -18.18 -8.40 0.17
N ALA A 119 -17.69 -8.67 1.38
CA ALA A 119 -18.07 -7.91 2.57
C ALA A 119 -17.64 -6.42 2.52
N VAL A 120 -16.52 -6.12 1.85
CA VAL A 120 -16.04 -4.75 1.67
C VAL A 120 -16.83 -4.06 0.56
N VAL A 121 -17.09 -4.76 -0.56
CA VAL A 121 -17.89 -4.24 -1.68
C VAL A 121 -19.30 -3.87 -1.22
N GLU A 122 -19.97 -4.76 -0.47
CA GLU A 122 -21.31 -4.51 0.05
C GLU A 122 -21.35 -3.33 1.03
N ARG A 123 -20.34 -3.20 1.90
CA ARG A 123 -20.23 -2.02 2.77
C ARG A 123 -20.07 -0.74 1.95
N GLN A 124 -19.20 -0.75 0.95
CA GLN A 124 -18.92 0.42 0.12
C GLN A 124 -20.13 0.83 -0.73
N ARG A 125 -20.93 -0.15 -1.22
CA ARG A 125 -22.22 0.12 -1.85
C ARG A 125 -23.14 0.94 -0.94
N ARG A 126 -23.26 0.56 0.34
CA ARG A 126 -24.08 1.29 1.32
C ARG A 126 -23.57 2.70 1.58
N GLU A 127 -22.25 2.90 1.67
CA GLU A 127 -21.64 4.23 1.82
C GLU A 127 -21.94 5.14 0.61
N MET A 128 -21.83 4.59 -0.60
CA MET A 128 -22.19 5.28 -1.84
C MET A 128 -23.67 5.66 -1.87
N GLU A 129 -24.57 4.73 -1.54
CA GLU A 129 -26.02 4.99 -1.49
C GLU A 129 -26.39 6.06 -0.46
N GLN A 130 -25.75 6.04 0.72
CA GLN A 130 -25.93 7.07 1.72
C GLN A 130 -25.43 8.43 1.23
N ALA A 131 -24.28 8.48 0.54
CA ALA A 131 -23.76 9.71 -0.03
C ALA A 131 -24.69 10.28 -1.11
N THR A 132 -25.26 9.43 -1.96
CA THR A 132 -26.29 9.82 -2.95
C THR A 132 -27.52 10.42 -2.27
N ARG A 133 -28.10 9.75 -1.26
CA ARG A 133 -29.24 10.30 -0.52
C ARG A 133 -28.95 11.65 0.14
N ARG A 134 -27.73 11.84 0.67
CA ARG A 134 -27.31 13.14 1.25
C ARG A 134 -27.24 14.24 0.19
N ALA A 135 -26.73 13.93 -1.00
CA ALA A 135 -26.65 14.89 -2.10
C ALA A 135 -28.03 15.25 -2.66
N GLU A 136 -28.95 14.29 -2.73
CA GLU A 136 -30.35 14.53 -3.13
C GLU A 136 -31.11 15.39 -2.11
N ALA A 137 -30.95 15.08 -0.81
CA ALA A 137 -31.65 15.81 0.25
C ALA A 137 -31.11 17.23 0.45
N GLN A 138 -29.81 17.45 0.30
CA GLN A 138 -29.15 18.74 0.48
C GLN A 138 -28.06 18.95 -0.58
N PRO A 139 -28.45 19.38 -1.79
CA PRO A 139 -27.50 19.54 -2.90
C PRO A 139 -26.60 20.75 -2.67
N ASN A 140 -25.32 20.51 -2.37
CA ASN A 140 -24.27 21.51 -2.30
C ASN A 140 -22.93 20.93 -2.78
N GLU A 141 -21.91 21.77 -2.93
CA GLU A 141 -20.61 21.35 -3.44
C GLU A 141 -19.95 20.24 -2.60
N SER A 142 -20.12 20.28 -1.27
CA SER A 142 -19.57 19.25 -0.39
C SER A 142 -20.28 17.91 -0.56
N THR A 143 -21.63 17.90 -0.59
CA THR A 143 -22.41 16.65 -0.72
C THR A 143 -22.22 16.02 -2.09
N LYS A 144 -22.18 16.81 -3.16
CA LYS A 144 -21.83 16.34 -4.52
C LYS A 144 -20.43 15.76 -4.58
N LYS A 145 -19.44 16.43 -3.97
CA LYS A 145 -18.05 15.95 -3.91
C LYS A 145 -17.97 14.58 -3.23
N TRP A 146 -18.57 14.45 -2.06
CA TRP A 146 -18.57 13.18 -1.32
C TRP A 146 -19.32 12.07 -2.06
N GLN A 147 -20.44 12.37 -2.71
CA GLN A 147 -21.12 11.43 -3.59
C GLN A 147 -20.18 10.92 -4.69
N ALA A 148 -19.55 11.82 -5.44
CA ALA A 148 -18.62 11.46 -6.52
C ALA A 148 -17.44 10.61 -6.02
N ILE A 149 -16.88 10.93 -4.85
CA ILE A 149 -15.79 10.15 -4.24
C ILE A 149 -16.25 8.73 -3.91
N GLN A 150 -17.38 8.58 -3.22
CA GLN A 150 -17.87 7.26 -2.80
C GLN A 150 -18.26 6.39 -4.01
N THR A 151 -18.86 6.99 -5.05
CA THR A 151 -19.15 6.33 -6.32
C THR A 151 -17.86 5.87 -7.01
N ALA A 152 -16.86 6.74 -7.15
CA ALA A 152 -15.61 6.40 -7.81
C ALA A 152 -14.85 5.26 -7.11
N ILE A 153 -14.86 5.22 -5.77
CA ILE A 153 -14.24 4.13 -5.01
C ILE A 153 -15.03 2.83 -5.18
N TYR A 154 -16.37 2.89 -5.10
CA TYR A 154 -17.23 1.72 -5.30
C TYR A 154 -17.03 1.10 -6.68
N ASP A 155 -17.00 1.92 -7.72
CA ASP A 155 -16.83 1.46 -9.10
C ASP A 155 -15.51 0.73 -9.36
N VAL A 156 -14.48 1.02 -8.57
CA VAL A 156 -13.17 0.36 -8.70
C VAL A 156 -13.16 -1.02 -8.08
N ILE A 157 -13.91 -1.24 -6.98
CA ILE A 157 -13.83 -2.48 -6.21
C ILE A 157 -14.97 -3.46 -6.48
N ARG A 158 -16.05 -3.01 -7.12
CA ARG A 158 -17.24 -3.82 -7.43
C ARG A 158 -17.01 -4.88 -8.51
#